data_AF-A0A0A6VE72-F1
#
_entry.id   AF-A0A0A6VE72-F1
#
_cell.length_a   1.000
_cell.length_b   1.000
_cell.length_c   1.000
_cell.angle_alpha   90.00
_cell.angle_beta   90.00
_cell.angle_gamma   90.00
#
_symmetry.space_group_name_H-M   'P 1'
#
loop_
_entity.id
_entity.type
_entity.pdbx_description
1 polymer ?
#
loop_
_entity_poly.entity_id
_entity_poly.type
_entity_poly.pdbx_seq_one_letter_code
_entity_poly.pdbx_strand_id
1 'polypeptide(L)'
;MVKKIFAILVAMSALFIGLHMAKPVDAASAKTKYVTASALNVRTGPGTKYKVITTIKKNQSVKVTQTKGSWDKITVGSKTGWVSNTYLTTKKPALSKTMYVTASTLNVRTGPSTTYKVVTVVKKNQSVKVTQTKDSWDKVAVGSKTGWVSGKYLTSKKPAAPKNLAAGLKTVGSNKQLILVTSNGYNTSSADIHTYEKNSKGQWVPVLTATGHIGKYGFTANMSEGGKKSPIGKYTIGTAFGRKANPGTKLPYRRITSDDVWVDDPTSSLYNTWQSRQKTKGKWKSAENMNIPAYTYGFVINYNTKRIPYKGSAIFFHIGTSYTLGCTATSETNVVKILKWLDPKKKPVIIQTPIQELNKY
;
A
#
# COMPACT_ATOMS: atom_id res chain seq x y z
N MET A 1 92.06 -86.48 26.19
CA MET A 1 90.61 -86.68 26.45
C MET A 1 89.88 -85.53 25.72
N VAL A 2 89.30 -85.70 24.52
CA VAL A 2 88.00 -86.33 24.18
C VAL A 2 86.87 -85.54 24.89
N LYS A 3 85.82 -84.94 24.29
CA LYS A 3 85.09 -85.06 23.01
C LYS A 3 84.09 -83.88 22.88
N LYS A 4 83.84 -83.45 21.64
CA LYS A 4 82.55 -83.16 20.94
C LYS A 4 81.48 -82.25 21.57
N ILE A 5 81.10 -81.12 20.93
CA ILE A 5 80.02 -80.91 19.92
C ILE A 5 78.59 -81.18 20.45
N PHE A 6 77.71 -80.16 20.50
CA PHE A 6 76.55 -79.99 19.58
C PHE A 6 75.78 -78.67 19.86
N ALA A 7 75.32 -78.05 18.76
CA ALA A 7 74.59 -76.80 18.69
C ALA A 7 73.07 -77.01 18.72
N ILE A 8 72.31 -76.01 19.19
CA ILE A 8 70.89 -75.82 18.87
C ILE A 8 70.63 -74.32 18.64
N LEU A 9 69.99 -74.06 17.50
CA LEU A 9 69.57 -72.77 16.95
C LEU A 9 68.05 -72.65 17.12
N VAL A 10 67.51 -71.51 17.60
CA VAL A 10 66.21 -70.96 17.15
C VAL A 10 66.23 -69.44 17.35
N ALA A 11 65.90 -68.71 16.28
CA ALA A 11 65.77 -67.26 16.22
C ALA A 11 64.30 -66.82 16.29
N MET A 12 64.03 -65.62 16.81
CA MET A 12 62.85 -64.85 16.39
C MET A 12 63.06 -63.34 16.60
N SER A 13 62.79 -62.60 15.54
CA SER A 13 63.09 -61.20 15.26
C SER A 13 62.03 -60.23 15.78
N ALA A 14 62.46 -59.09 16.33
CA ALA A 14 61.59 -58.00 16.77
C ALA A 14 61.29 -57.02 15.62
N LEU A 15 60.01 -56.67 15.48
CA LEU A 15 59.42 -55.85 14.42
C LEU A 15 59.49 -54.35 14.77
N PHE A 16 60.09 -53.54 13.89
CA PHE A 16 60.09 -52.07 13.97
C PHE A 16 58.75 -51.49 13.53
N ILE A 17 58.15 -50.64 14.37
CA ILE A 17 56.92 -49.88 14.08
C ILE A 17 57.27 -48.67 13.20
N GLY A 18 56.82 -48.67 11.94
CA GLY A 18 56.90 -47.51 11.05
C GLY A 18 55.70 -46.58 11.25
N LEU A 19 55.91 -45.39 11.82
CA LEU A 19 54.96 -44.28 11.73
C LEU A 19 54.84 -43.83 10.26
N HIS A 20 53.70 -44.13 9.62
CA HIS A 20 53.31 -43.47 8.38
C HIS A 20 52.77 -42.08 8.69
N MET A 21 53.60 -41.06 8.50
CA MET A 21 53.15 -39.67 8.44
C MET A 21 52.24 -39.50 7.21
N ALA A 22 50.95 -39.24 7.45
CA ALA A 22 50.03 -38.84 6.40
C ALA A 22 50.52 -37.51 5.79
N LYS A 23 50.74 -37.51 4.47
CA LYS A 23 51.11 -36.29 3.72
C LYS A 23 50.06 -35.19 3.98
N PRO A 24 50.45 -33.93 4.22
CA PRO A 24 49.49 -32.83 4.28
C PRO A 24 48.77 -32.75 2.93
N VAL A 25 47.46 -32.97 2.94
CA VAL A 25 46.61 -32.70 1.78
C VAL A 25 46.67 -31.20 1.56
N ASP A 26 47.25 -30.76 0.45
CA ASP A 26 47.27 -29.37 0.03
C ASP A 26 45.86 -28.78 0.20
N ALA A 27 45.73 -27.86 1.17
CA ALA A 27 44.52 -27.09 1.35
C ALA A 27 44.36 -26.19 0.11
N ALA A 28 43.65 -26.70 -0.91
CA ALA A 28 43.31 -25.97 -2.10
C ALA A 28 42.78 -24.60 -1.69
N SER A 29 43.50 -23.54 -2.06
CA SER A 29 43.18 -22.15 -1.73
C SER A 29 41.70 -21.89 -1.99
N ALA A 30 40.95 -21.65 -0.90
CA ALA A 30 39.51 -21.50 -0.97
C ALA A 30 39.15 -20.25 -1.78
N LYS A 31 38.55 -20.45 -2.97
CA LYS A 31 38.15 -19.33 -3.85
C LYS A 31 36.75 -18.87 -3.49
N THR A 32 36.58 -17.56 -3.27
CA THR A 32 35.24 -16.99 -3.05
C THR A 32 34.51 -16.79 -4.38
N LYS A 33 33.31 -17.35 -4.51
CA LYS A 33 32.38 -17.12 -5.62
C LYS A 33 31.04 -16.61 -5.10
N TYR A 34 30.18 -16.14 -6.01
CA TYR A 34 28.87 -15.57 -5.71
C TYR A 34 27.77 -16.23 -6.52
N VAL A 35 26.63 -16.45 -5.89
CA VAL A 35 25.47 -17.14 -6.49
C VAL A 35 24.74 -16.22 -7.47
N THR A 36 24.48 -16.68 -8.69
CA THR A 36 23.74 -15.93 -9.72
C THR A 36 22.25 -16.30 -9.80
N ALA A 37 21.88 -17.51 -9.39
CA ALA A 37 20.50 -18.00 -9.35
C ALA A 37 19.71 -17.42 -8.16
N SER A 38 18.39 -17.23 -8.32
CA SER A 38 17.48 -16.78 -7.24
C SER A 38 17.54 -17.70 -6.01
N ALA A 39 17.54 -19.01 -6.26
CA ALA A 39 17.80 -20.06 -5.29
C ALA A 39 18.63 -21.16 -5.97
N LEU A 40 19.73 -21.56 -5.33
CA LEU A 40 20.63 -22.61 -5.82
C LEU A 40 20.65 -23.77 -4.81
N ASN A 41 20.32 -24.96 -5.30
CA ASN A 41 20.30 -26.17 -4.48
C ASN A 41 21.72 -26.63 -4.14
N VAL A 42 21.98 -26.85 -2.86
CA VAL A 42 23.19 -27.50 -2.35
C VAL A 42 22.86 -28.97 -2.15
N ARG A 43 23.65 -29.87 -2.73
CA ARG A 43 23.40 -31.32 -2.76
C ARG A 43 24.45 -32.11 -2.01
N THR A 44 24.13 -33.32 -1.59
CA THR A 44 25.08 -34.23 -0.91
C THR A 44 26.25 -34.66 -1.81
N GLY A 45 26.09 -34.62 -3.14
CA GLY A 45 27.12 -35.00 -4.11
C GLY A 45 27.05 -34.22 -5.43
N PRO A 46 28.08 -34.35 -6.28
CA PRO A 46 28.22 -33.59 -7.53
C PRO A 46 27.33 -34.17 -8.63
N GLY A 47 26.04 -33.82 -8.62
CA GLY A 47 25.08 -34.26 -9.62
C GLY A 47 23.63 -33.98 -9.22
N THR A 48 22.72 -34.00 -10.18
CA THR A 48 21.29 -33.72 -9.95
C THR A 48 20.54 -34.85 -9.24
N LYS A 49 21.08 -36.08 -9.27
CA LYS A 49 20.52 -37.27 -8.58
C LYS A 49 20.74 -37.25 -7.06
N TYR A 50 21.67 -36.43 -6.56
CA TYR A 50 21.98 -36.35 -5.13
C TYR A 50 20.95 -35.53 -4.35
N LYS A 51 20.68 -35.92 -3.11
CA LYS A 51 19.73 -35.26 -2.21
C LYS A 51 20.10 -33.79 -1.98
N VAL A 52 19.11 -32.91 -2.03
CA VAL A 52 19.27 -31.49 -1.66
C VAL A 52 19.31 -31.37 -0.13
N ILE A 53 20.32 -30.69 0.41
CA ILE A 53 20.54 -30.51 1.86
C ILE A 53 20.22 -29.09 2.36
N THR A 54 20.27 -28.10 1.46
CA THR A 54 19.85 -26.72 1.69
C THR A 54 19.78 -25.98 0.35
N THR A 55 19.34 -24.72 0.40
CA THR A 55 19.40 -23.79 -0.73
C THR A 55 20.16 -22.53 -0.33
N ILE A 56 20.90 -21.95 -1.27
CA ILE A 56 21.58 -20.66 -1.12
C ILE A 56 20.98 -19.61 -2.05
N LYS A 57 20.98 -18.35 -1.62
CA LYS A 57 20.26 -17.26 -2.29
C LYS A 57 21.16 -16.51 -3.27
N LYS A 58 20.57 -15.86 -4.27
CA LYS A 58 21.26 -14.94 -5.18
C LYS A 58 22.13 -13.93 -4.41
N ASN A 59 23.31 -13.64 -4.95
CA ASN A 59 24.34 -12.75 -4.41
C ASN A 59 25.05 -13.23 -3.14
N GLN A 60 24.65 -14.37 -2.55
CA GLN A 60 25.36 -14.95 -1.43
C GLN A 60 26.78 -15.33 -1.84
N SER A 61 27.77 -14.98 -1.01
CA SER A 61 29.15 -15.44 -1.20
C SER A 61 29.29 -16.87 -0.67
N VAL A 62 30.07 -17.68 -1.38
CA VAL A 62 30.43 -19.05 -1.00
C VAL A 62 31.92 -19.25 -1.16
N LYS A 63 32.53 -19.98 -0.22
CA LYS A 63 33.91 -20.47 -0.35
C LYS A 63 33.86 -21.80 -1.09
N VAL A 64 34.53 -21.87 -2.23
CA VAL A 64 34.72 -23.11 -3.00
C VAL A 64 36.01 -23.77 -2.53
N THR A 65 35.91 -24.99 -2.03
CA THR A 65 37.04 -25.76 -1.52
C THR A 65 37.49 -26.87 -2.46
N GLN A 66 36.62 -27.28 -3.39
CA GLN A 66 36.90 -28.34 -4.37
C GLN A 66 36.02 -28.16 -5.61
N THR A 67 36.51 -28.56 -6.78
CA THR A 67 35.73 -28.61 -8.02
C THR A 67 35.81 -30.02 -8.61
N LYS A 68 34.68 -30.57 -9.06
CA LYS A 68 34.59 -31.86 -9.76
C LYS A 68 33.65 -31.69 -10.96
N GLY A 69 34.22 -31.54 -12.15
CA GLY A 69 33.46 -31.22 -13.37
C GLY A 69 32.69 -29.90 -13.23
N SER A 70 31.41 -29.91 -13.58
CA SER A 70 30.51 -28.75 -13.48
C SER A 70 29.97 -28.49 -12.06
N TRP A 71 30.58 -29.07 -11.03
CA TRP A 71 30.15 -28.96 -9.64
C TRP A 71 31.26 -28.44 -8.74
N ASP A 72 30.94 -27.44 -7.92
CA ASP A 72 31.80 -26.88 -6.89
C ASP A 72 31.32 -27.35 -5.50
N LYS A 73 32.24 -27.83 -4.68
CA LYS A 73 32.02 -28.12 -3.26
C LYS A 73 32.17 -26.82 -2.47
N ILE A 74 31.15 -26.52 -1.67
CA ILE A 74 31.06 -25.30 -0.88
C ILE A 74 30.73 -25.61 0.58
N THR A 75 31.05 -24.67 1.45
CA THR A 75 30.62 -24.66 2.85
C THR A 75 29.71 -23.45 3.09
N VAL A 76 28.52 -23.68 3.65
CA VAL A 76 27.54 -22.65 4.02
C VAL A 76 27.02 -22.93 5.42
N GLY A 77 27.37 -22.07 6.39
CA GLY A 77 27.15 -22.37 7.80
C GLY A 77 27.94 -23.61 8.21
N SER A 78 27.30 -24.57 8.89
CA SER A 78 27.88 -25.87 9.26
C SER A 78 27.73 -26.96 8.20
N LYS A 79 27.08 -26.68 7.06
CA LYS A 79 26.82 -27.66 6.01
C LYS A 79 27.84 -27.58 4.89
N THR A 80 28.32 -28.75 4.44
CA THR A 80 29.18 -28.90 3.26
C THR A 80 28.44 -29.69 2.20
N GLY A 81 28.47 -29.23 0.95
CA GLY A 81 27.82 -29.90 -0.17
C GLY A 81 28.23 -29.35 -1.53
N TRP A 82 27.60 -29.83 -2.59
CA TRP A 82 27.94 -29.53 -3.97
C TRP A 82 26.87 -28.67 -4.65
N VAL A 83 27.31 -27.69 -5.44
CA VAL A 83 26.46 -26.82 -6.26
C VAL A 83 26.95 -26.80 -7.70
N SER A 84 26.05 -26.62 -8.65
CA SER A 84 26.44 -26.43 -10.06
C SER A 84 27.20 -25.11 -10.21
N ASN A 85 28.40 -25.16 -10.78
CA ASN A 85 29.27 -24.00 -10.93
C ASN A 85 28.82 -23.03 -12.03
N THR A 86 27.88 -23.43 -12.90
CA THR A 86 27.17 -22.56 -13.86
C THR A 86 26.41 -21.43 -13.17
N TYR A 87 26.02 -21.61 -11.91
CA TYR A 87 25.31 -20.60 -11.11
C TYR A 87 26.23 -19.84 -10.14
N LEU A 88 27.55 -19.92 -10.35
CA LEU A 88 28.54 -19.21 -9.56
C LEU A 88 29.37 -18.26 -10.44
N THR A 89 29.72 -17.11 -9.89
CA THR A 89 30.62 -16.14 -10.55
C THR A 89 31.67 -15.62 -9.59
N THR A 90 32.85 -15.27 -10.09
CA THR A 90 33.87 -14.55 -9.32
C THR A 90 33.57 -13.05 -9.23
N LYS A 91 32.68 -12.54 -10.10
CA LYS A 91 32.27 -11.13 -10.09
C LYS A 91 31.40 -10.85 -8.87
N LYS A 92 31.94 -10.08 -7.92
CA LYS A 92 31.20 -9.62 -6.74
C LYS A 92 29.93 -8.87 -7.19
N PRO A 93 28.73 -9.29 -6.74
CA PRO A 93 27.51 -8.56 -7.00
C PRO A 93 27.62 -7.13 -6.48
N ALA A 94 27.16 -6.17 -7.28
CA ALA A 94 27.06 -4.79 -6.82
C ALA A 94 26.13 -4.75 -5.61
N LEU A 95 26.64 -4.25 -4.48
CA LEU A 95 25.84 -4.00 -3.29
C LEU A 95 24.76 -3.00 -3.66
N SER A 96 23.50 -3.37 -3.40
CA SER A 96 22.37 -2.45 -3.59
C SER A 96 21.81 -2.03 -2.24
N LYS A 97 21.59 -0.72 -2.04
CA LYS A 97 20.96 -0.16 -0.85
C LYS A 97 19.52 0.25 -1.20
N THR A 98 18.56 -0.11 -0.35
CA THR A 98 17.19 0.39 -0.51
C THR A 98 17.10 1.77 0.12
N MET A 99 16.72 2.77 -0.68
CA MET A 99 16.53 4.15 -0.27
C MET A 99 15.10 4.61 -0.61
N TYR A 100 14.67 5.72 -0.03
CA TYR A 100 13.32 6.25 -0.18
C TYR A 100 13.35 7.69 -0.69
N VAL A 101 12.43 8.02 -1.58
CA VAL A 101 12.34 9.33 -2.23
C VAL A 101 11.72 10.37 -1.28
N THR A 102 12.36 11.52 -1.11
CA THR A 102 11.86 12.61 -0.25
C THR A 102 11.09 13.69 -1.01
N ALA A 103 11.38 13.88 -2.31
CA ALA A 103 10.68 14.82 -3.18
C ALA A 103 9.30 14.31 -3.61
N SER A 104 8.33 15.22 -3.78
CA SER A 104 6.97 14.89 -4.28
C SER A 104 7.01 14.07 -5.56
N THR A 105 7.82 14.51 -6.52
CA THR A 105 8.15 13.81 -7.76
C THR A 105 9.65 13.97 -8.02
N LEU A 106 10.31 12.90 -8.47
CA LEU A 106 11.73 12.88 -8.78
C LEU A 106 11.95 12.18 -10.13
N ASN A 107 12.63 12.87 -11.04
CA ASN A 107 12.98 12.34 -12.35
C ASN A 107 14.14 11.36 -12.26
N VAL A 108 13.95 10.17 -12.83
CA VAL A 108 15.01 9.18 -13.06
C VAL A 108 15.54 9.41 -14.47
N ARG A 109 16.82 9.73 -14.61
CA ARG A 109 17.45 10.17 -15.87
C ARG A 109 18.40 9.12 -16.45
N THR A 110 18.72 9.22 -17.74
CA THR A 110 19.67 8.29 -18.39
C THR A 110 21.12 8.46 -17.90
N GLY A 111 21.46 9.61 -17.31
CA GLY A 111 22.80 9.90 -16.79
C GLY A 111 22.78 10.84 -15.56
N PRO A 112 23.93 10.99 -14.88
CA PRO A 112 24.08 11.69 -13.59
C PRO A 112 24.15 13.22 -13.75
N SER A 113 23.17 13.81 -14.45
CA SER A 113 23.00 15.26 -14.57
C SER A 113 21.56 15.60 -14.98
N THR A 114 21.13 16.83 -14.72
CA THR A 114 19.82 17.35 -15.12
C THR A 114 19.63 17.48 -16.62
N THR A 115 20.71 17.47 -17.41
CA THR A 115 20.68 17.56 -18.89
C THR A 115 20.30 16.24 -19.56
N TYR A 116 20.43 15.11 -18.86
CA TYR A 116 20.08 13.79 -19.41
C TYR A 116 18.56 13.59 -19.50
N LYS A 117 18.14 12.82 -20.51
CA LYS A 117 16.72 12.48 -20.76
C LYS A 117 16.10 11.76 -19.57
N VAL A 118 14.81 12.01 -19.32
CA VAL A 118 14.03 11.34 -18.26
C VAL A 118 13.56 9.98 -18.76
N VAL A 119 13.83 8.92 -17.99
CA VAL A 119 13.44 7.52 -18.26
C VAL A 119 12.10 7.17 -17.60
N THR A 120 11.89 7.68 -16.38
CA THR A 120 10.66 7.53 -15.61
C THR A 120 10.65 8.54 -14.47
N VAL A 121 9.54 8.62 -13.74
CA VAL A 121 9.43 9.36 -12.49
C VAL A 121 9.22 8.42 -11.32
N VAL A 122 9.73 8.80 -10.15
CA VAL A 122 9.42 8.19 -8.86
C VAL A 122 8.80 9.22 -7.93
N LYS A 123 7.92 8.78 -7.04
CA LYS A 123 7.14 9.67 -6.16
C LYS A 123 7.66 9.63 -4.72
N LYS A 124 7.31 10.64 -3.93
CA LYS A 124 7.60 10.69 -2.48
C LYS A 124 7.24 9.37 -1.80
N ASN A 125 8.09 8.94 -0.88
CA ASN A 125 8.03 7.69 -0.13
C ASN A 125 8.23 6.40 -0.94
N GLN A 126 8.33 6.47 -2.27
CA GLN A 126 8.63 5.29 -3.08
C GLN A 126 10.03 4.77 -2.75
N SER A 127 10.17 3.46 -2.60
CA SER A 127 11.47 2.81 -2.41
C SER A 127 12.17 2.60 -3.75
N VAL A 128 13.49 2.80 -3.78
CA VAL A 128 14.37 2.55 -4.92
C VAL A 128 15.59 1.75 -4.47
N LYS A 129 16.16 0.93 -5.36
CA LYS A 129 17.43 0.23 -5.09
C LYS A 129 18.58 1.00 -5.72
N VAL A 130 19.39 1.67 -4.90
CA VAL A 130 20.63 2.32 -5.33
C VAL A 130 21.69 1.24 -5.58
N THR A 131 22.22 1.16 -6.79
CA THR A 131 23.23 0.16 -7.21
C THR A 131 24.61 0.76 -7.42
N GLN A 132 24.69 2.08 -7.57
CA GLN A 132 25.93 2.82 -7.80
C GLN A 132 25.71 4.28 -7.41
N THR A 133 26.75 4.93 -6.89
CA THR A 133 26.77 6.37 -6.64
C THR A 133 27.92 6.97 -7.46
N LYS A 134 27.67 8.10 -8.12
CA LYS A 134 28.67 8.91 -8.82
C LYS A 134 28.40 10.35 -8.46
N ASP A 135 29.33 10.95 -7.72
CA ASP A 135 29.19 12.29 -7.16
C ASP A 135 27.87 12.41 -6.37
N SER A 136 27.07 13.45 -6.65
CA SER A 136 25.76 13.69 -6.02
C SER A 136 24.60 12.93 -6.68
N TRP A 137 24.89 11.93 -7.53
CA TRP A 137 23.88 11.15 -8.26
C TRP A 137 23.96 9.66 -7.93
N ASP A 138 22.79 9.08 -7.73
CA ASP A 138 22.61 7.66 -7.44
C ASP A 138 21.95 6.96 -8.63
N LYS A 139 22.60 5.90 -9.12
CA LYS A 139 22.00 4.98 -10.09
C LYS A 139 21.03 4.07 -9.34
N VAL A 140 19.76 4.12 -9.73
CA VAL A 140 18.66 3.41 -9.11
C VAL A 140 18.00 2.42 -10.06
N ALA A 141 17.52 1.31 -9.51
CA ALA A 141 16.59 0.41 -10.16
C ALA A 141 15.16 0.63 -9.63
N VAL A 142 14.21 0.77 -10.55
CA VAL A 142 12.78 1.03 -10.29
C VAL A 142 11.95 0.11 -11.19
N GLY A 143 11.40 -0.97 -10.63
CA GLY A 143 10.77 -2.03 -11.43
C GLY A 143 11.78 -2.66 -12.38
N SER A 144 11.47 -2.68 -13.69
CA SER A 144 12.37 -3.14 -14.75
C SER A 144 13.31 -2.05 -15.30
N LYS A 145 13.13 -0.78 -14.89
CA LYS A 145 13.90 0.36 -15.40
C LYS A 145 15.09 0.69 -14.49
N THR A 146 16.16 1.23 -15.08
CA THR A 146 17.30 1.79 -14.34
C THR A 146 17.64 3.18 -14.84
N GLY A 147 18.15 4.04 -13.96
CA GLY A 147 18.66 5.37 -14.32
C GLY A 147 19.24 6.09 -13.12
N TRP A 148 19.48 7.39 -13.23
CA TRP A 148 20.15 8.21 -12.22
C TRP A 148 19.19 9.22 -11.60
N VAL A 149 19.28 9.38 -10.28
CA VAL A 149 18.55 10.40 -9.51
C VAL A 149 19.52 11.21 -8.66
N SER A 150 19.17 12.44 -8.31
CA SER A 150 20.00 13.23 -7.39
C SER A 150 19.88 12.67 -5.97
N GLY A 151 21.01 12.30 -5.37
CA GLY A 151 21.07 11.65 -4.05
C GLY A 151 20.51 12.51 -2.91
N LYS A 152 20.47 13.85 -3.07
CA LYS A 152 19.86 14.76 -2.09
C LYS A 152 18.36 14.50 -1.85
N TYR A 153 17.70 13.80 -2.78
CA TYR A 153 16.28 13.44 -2.67
C TYR A 153 16.07 11.98 -2.23
N LEU A 154 17.11 11.33 -1.73
CA LEU A 154 17.05 9.97 -1.19
C LEU A 154 17.38 9.98 0.30
N THR A 155 16.71 9.09 1.05
CA THR A 155 17.01 8.82 2.45
C THR A 155 17.00 7.32 2.73
N SER A 156 17.83 6.87 3.67
CA SER A 156 17.78 5.50 4.19
C SER A 156 16.63 5.31 5.20
N LYS A 157 16.09 6.41 5.75
CA LYS A 157 14.99 6.37 6.70
C LYS A 157 13.72 5.93 5.99
N LYS A 158 13.24 4.73 6.33
CA LYS A 158 11.96 4.23 5.83
C LYS A 158 10.84 5.20 6.22
N PRO A 159 10.04 5.70 5.25
CA PRO A 159 8.87 6.51 5.54
C PRO A 159 7.96 5.77 6.51
N ALA A 160 7.39 6.51 7.47
CA ALA A 160 6.29 5.98 8.25
C ALA A 160 5.18 5.53 7.28
N ALA A 161 4.58 4.37 7.54
CA ALA A 161 3.42 3.95 6.76
C ALA A 161 2.36 5.07 6.84
N PRO A 162 1.65 5.37 5.73
CA PRO A 162 0.54 6.32 5.77
C PRO A 162 -0.38 5.93 6.93
N LYS A 163 -0.63 6.87 7.85
CA LYS A 163 -1.49 6.60 9.00
C LYS A 163 -2.87 6.25 8.46
N ASN A 164 -3.32 5.03 8.73
CA ASN A 164 -4.69 4.64 8.47
C ASN A 164 -5.60 5.47 9.38
N LEU A 165 -6.22 6.51 8.83
CA LEU A 165 -6.99 7.49 9.61
C LEU A 165 -8.18 6.83 10.32
N ALA A 166 -8.69 5.73 9.77
CA ALA A 166 -9.80 4.99 10.36
C ALA A 166 -9.38 4.09 11.54
N ALA A 167 -8.10 3.72 11.65
CA ALA A 167 -7.63 2.76 12.67
C ALA A 167 -7.81 3.25 14.11
N GLY A 168 -7.88 4.57 14.34
CA GLY A 168 -8.04 5.17 15.66
C GLY A 168 -9.47 5.55 16.04
N LEU A 169 -10.46 5.33 15.17
CA LEU A 169 -11.83 5.75 15.39
C LEU A 169 -12.57 4.84 16.38
N LYS A 170 -13.17 5.42 17.41
CA LYS A 170 -13.81 4.73 18.54
C LYS A 170 -15.32 4.59 18.39
N THR A 171 -15.97 5.46 17.63
CA THR A 171 -17.43 5.54 17.51
C THR A 171 -18.00 4.83 16.28
N VAL A 172 -17.16 4.22 15.44
CA VAL A 172 -17.56 3.51 14.21
C VAL A 172 -18.03 2.06 14.45
N GLY A 173 -18.18 1.65 15.72
CA GLY A 173 -18.90 0.46 16.20
C GLY A 173 -18.94 -0.75 15.27
N SER A 174 -20.15 -1.22 14.96
CA SER A 174 -20.39 -2.37 14.07
C SER A 174 -20.38 -2.02 12.58
N ASN A 175 -20.15 -0.76 12.21
CA ASN A 175 -20.08 -0.34 10.82
C ASN A 175 -18.90 -1.01 10.12
N LYS A 176 -19.11 -1.48 8.89
CA LYS A 176 -18.09 -2.16 8.08
C LYS A 176 -17.65 -1.36 6.86
N GLN A 177 -18.33 -0.25 6.56
CA GLN A 177 -17.93 0.72 5.53
C GLN A 177 -17.92 2.12 6.12
N LEU A 178 -16.86 2.87 5.82
CA LEU A 178 -16.65 4.23 6.31
C LEU A 178 -16.23 5.13 5.15
N ILE A 179 -16.90 6.27 5.01
CA ILE A 179 -16.41 7.43 4.25
C ILE A 179 -15.90 8.44 5.27
N LEU A 180 -14.66 8.87 5.13
CA LEU A 180 -14.06 9.94 5.91
C LEU A 180 -13.89 11.15 4.99
N VAL A 181 -14.53 12.27 5.33
CA VAL A 181 -14.38 13.55 4.65
C VAL A 181 -13.67 14.49 5.62
N THR A 182 -12.43 14.81 5.32
CA THR A 182 -11.58 15.63 6.20
C THR A 182 -11.08 16.87 5.52
N SER A 183 -10.92 17.95 6.28
CA SER A 183 -10.31 19.19 5.82
C SER A 183 -9.15 19.61 6.72
N ASN A 184 -8.28 20.48 6.22
CA ASN A 184 -7.23 21.10 7.04
C ASN A 184 -7.81 22.28 7.84
N GLY A 185 -8.60 21.99 8.87
CA GLY A 185 -9.28 22.99 9.69
C GLY A 185 -10.71 23.31 9.24
N TYR A 186 -11.38 24.20 9.97
CA TYR A 186 -12.80 24.51 9.77
C TYR A 186 -13.08 25.45 8.59
N ASN A 187 -12.14 26.32 8.21
CA ASN A 187 -12.37 27.45 7.29
C ASN A 187 -11.79 27.21 5.90
N THR A 188 -12.08 26.05 5.30
CA THR A 188 -11.68 25.73 3.92
C THR A 188 -12.79 24.94 3.23
N SER A 189 -12.96 25.15 1.93
CA SER A 189 -13.92 24.41 1.11
C SER A 189 -13.30 23.18 0.43
N SER A 190 -12.00 22.94 0.60
CA SER A 190 -11.31 21.75 0.10
C SER A 190 -11.32 20.63 1.14
N ALA A 191 -11.54 19.40 0.69
CA ALA A 191 -11.55 18.22 1.53
C ALA A 191 -10.80 17.04 0.88
N ASP A 192 -10.26 16.17 1.72
CA ASP A 192 -9.81 14.82 1.38
C ASP A 192 -10.93 13.82 1.71
N ILE A 193 -11.19 12.91 0.78
CA ILE A 193 -12.18 11.85 0.93
C ILE A 193 -11.44 10.52 0.93
N HIS A 194 -11.54 9.79 2.03
CA HIS A 194 -11.02 8.44 2.17
C HIS A 194 -12.14 7.45 2.45
N THR A 195 -12.14 6.32 1.76
CA THR A 195 -13.09 5.24 2.01
C THR A 195 -12.37 4.04 2.58
N TYR A 196 -13.02 3.37 3.53
CA TYR A 196 -12.47 2.21 4.23
C TYR A 196 -13.52 1.12 4.36
N GLU A 197 -13.07 -0.12 4.26
CA GLU A 197 -13.89 -1.31 4.52
C GLU A 197 -13.21 -2.20 5.57
N LYS A 198 -13.98 -2.71 6.54
CA LYS A 198 -13.45 -3.67 7.52
C LYS A 198 -13.23 -5.04 6.85
N ASN A 199 -12.04 -5.59 7.01
CA ASN A 199 -11.75 -6.98 6.63
C ASN A 199 -12.35 -7.98 7.64
N SER A 200 -12.17 -9.28 7.40
CA SER A 200 -12.62 -10.36 8.30
C SER A 200 -12.02 -10.31 9.71
N LYS A 201 -10.88 -9.63 9.89
CA LYS A 201 -10.22 -9.40 11.18
C LYS A 201 -10.71 -8.12 11.87
N GLY A 202 -11.71 -7.44 11.33
CA GLY A 202 -12.25 -6.18 11.87
C GLY A 202 -11.37 -4.95 11.62
N GLN A 203 -10.30 -5.06 10.84
CA GLN A 203 -9.38 -3.97 10.56
C GLN A 203 -9.86 -3.14 9.38
N TRP A 204 -9.83 -1.81 9.50
CA TRP A 204 -10.11 -0.90 8.41
C TRP A 204 -9.06 -1.01 7.30
N VAL A 205 -9.48 -1.30 6.07
CA VAL A 205 -8.63 -1.35 4.89
C VAL A 205 -9.00 -0.19 3.96
N PRO A 206 -8.04 0.65 3.53
CA PRO A 206 -8.31 1.71 2.57
C PRO A 206 -8.82 1.15 1.24
N VAL A 207 -9.85 1.77 0.66
CA VAL A 207 -10.47 1.37 -0.62
C VAL A 207 -10.20 2.40 -1.72
N LEU A 208 -10.52 3.67 -1.46
CA LEU A 208 -10.36 4.78 -2.40
C LEU A 208 -9.99 6.05 -1.64
N THR A 209 -9.07 6.83 -2.23
CA THR A 209 -8.74 8.19 -1.81
C THR A 209 -9.05 9.14 -2.97
N ALA A 210 -9.69 10.27 -2.67
CA ALA A 210 -10.03 11.31 -3.62
C ALA A 210 -9.92 12.69 -2.99
N THR A 211 -9.71 13.71 -3.80
CA THR A 211 -9.99 15.10 -3.41
C THR A 211 -11.49 15.37 -3.55
N GLY A 212 -11.98 16.32 -2.78
CA GLY A 212 -13.36 16.77 -2.82
C GLY A 212 -13.52 18.19 -2.29
N HIS A 213 -14.77 18.60 -2.21
CA HIS A 213 -15.18 19.92 -1.79
C HIS A 213 -16.31 19.84 -0.77
N ILE A 214 -16.33 20.79 0.14
CA ILE A 214 -17.36 20.97 1.16
C ILE A 214 -17.96 22.38 1.04
N GLY A 215 -18.79 22.78 2.00
CA GLY A 215 -19.41 24.10 2.04
C GLY A 215 -18.41 25.23 1.81
N LYS A 216 -18.84 26.30 1.14
CA LYS A 216 -18.02 27.49 0.82
C LYS A 216 -17.21 28.00 2.02
N TYR A 217 -17.79 27.98 3.22
CA TYR A 217 -17.15 28.44 4.46
C TYR A 217 -16.70 27.28 5.36
N GLY A 218 -16.52 26.10 4.78
CA GLY A 218 -16.01 24.88 5.40
C GLY A 218 -17.00 24.20 6.33
N PHE A 219 -16.51 23.69 7.45
CA PHE A 219 -17.28 22.86 8.38
C PHE A 219 -17.93 23.67 9.52
N THR A 220 -19.05 23.18 10.06
CA THR A 220 -19.70 23.73 11.26
C THR A 220 -20.35 22.64 12.12
N ALA A 221 -20.38 22.85 13.43
CA ALA A 221 -21.22 22.08 14.36
C ALA A 221 -22.65 22.65 14.44
N ASN A 222 -22.79 23.96 14.19
CA ASN A 222 -24.04 24.69 14.25
C ASN A 222 -24.46 25.05 12.82
N MET A 223 -25.28 24.19 12.23
CA MET A 223 -25.85 24.43 10.90
C MET A 223 -27.03 25.40 10.97
N SER A 224 -27.23 26.12 9.87
CA SER A 224 -28.37 26.98 9.61
C SER A 224 -28.74 26.93 8.12
N GLU A 225 -29.99 27.23 7.79
CA GLU A 225 -30.37 27.40 6.38
C GLU A 225 -29.56 28.54 5.75
N GLY A 226 -29.10 28.32 4.51
CA GLY A 226 -28.30 29.31 3.78
C GLY A 226 -26.88 29.56 4.34
N GLY A 227 -26.44 28.83 5.38
CA GLY A 227 -25.16 29.06 6.06
C GLY A 227 -23.91 28.70 5.25
N LYS A 228 -24.05 27.97 4.13
CA LYS A 228 -22.95 27.58 3.21
C LYS A 228 -21.79 26.83 3.88
N LYS A 229 -22.07 26.11 4.96
CA LYS A 229 -21.13 25.25 5.70
C LYS A 229 -21.63 23.81 5.71
N SER A 230 -20.70 22.86 5.71
CA SER A 230 -21.03 21.44 5.82
C SER A 230 -21.08 21.01 7.29
N PRO A 231 -21.99 20.09 7.66
CA PRO A 231 -22.10 19.65 9.05
C PRO A 231 -20.93 18.73 9.41
N ILE A 232 -20.24 19.02 10.51
CA ILE A 232 -19.37 18.02 11.14
C ILE A 232 -20.24 16.94 11.79
N GLY A 233 -19.76 15.71 11.84
CA GLY A 233 -20.43 14.64 12.56
C GLY A 233 -20.28 13.27 11.90
N LYS A 234 -20.91 12.27 12.52
CA LYS A 234 -21.05 10.92 11.99
C LYS A 234 -22.50 10.70 11.57
N TYR A 235 -22.71 10.36 10.31
CA TYR A 235 -24.03 10.21 9.71
C TYR A 235 -24.17 8.84 9.05
N THR A 236 -25.38 8.30 9.08
CA THR A 236 -25.73 7.17 8.21
C THR A 236 -25.93 7.66 6.79
N ILE A 237 -25.81 6.75 5.82
CA ILE A 237 -26.04 7.03 4.42
C ILE A 237 -27.47 6.61 4.06
N GLY A 238 -28.21 7.53 3.45
CA GLY A 238 -29.59 7.31 3.00
C GLY A 238 -29.68 6.84 1.55
N THR A 239 -30.81 7.15 0.93
CA THR A 239 -31.13 6.79 -0.47
C THR A 239 -30.12 7.39 -1.43
N ALA A 240 -29.59 6.56 -2.33
CA ALA A 240 -28.85 7.01 -3.49
C ALA A 240 -29.81 7.55 -4.54
N PHE A 241 -29.32 8.44 -5.40
CA PHE A 241 -30.15 9.08 -6.41
C PHE A 241 -29.35 9.44 -7.65
N GLY A 242 -30.09 9.78 -8.72
CA GLY A 242 -29.49 10.39 -9.89
C GLY A 242 -30.47 10.68 -11.01
N ARG A 243 -30.08 11.58 -11.91
CA ARG A 243 -30.79 11.90 -13.16
C ARG A 243 -30.70 10.76 -14.19
N LYS A 244 -29.72 9.87 -14.03
CA LYS A 244 -29.48 8.70 -14.88
C LYS A 244 -29.97 7.41 -14.18
N ALA A 245 -29.92 6.29 -14.89
CA ALA A 245 -30.22 4.97 -14.32
C ALA A 245 -29.25 4.61 -13.19
N ASN A 246 -29.63 3.66 -12.32
CA ASN A 246 -28.79 3.20 -11.21
C ASN A 246 -27.39 2.80 -11.73
N PRO A 247 -26.30 3.39 -11.23
CA PRO A 247 -24.95 3.10 -11.71
C PRO A 247 -24.42 1.72 -11.25
N GLY A 248 -25.22 0.91 -10.57
CA GLY A 248 -24.83 -0.37 -9.95
C GLY A 248 -24.63 -0.27 -8.43
N THR A 249 -25.25 0.71 -7.77
CA THR A 249 -25.26 0.76 -6.29
C THR A 249 -26.22 -0.27 -5.72
N LYS A 250 -25.86 -0.78 -4.54
CA LYS A 250 -26.72 -1.65 -3.71
C LYS A 250 -27.62 -0.87 -2.76
N LEU A 251 -27.40 0.43 -2.61
CA LEU A 251 -28.31 1.30 -1.86
C LEU A 251 -29.66 1.38 -2.58
N PRO A 252 -30.76 1.69 -1.86
CA PRO A 252 -31.99 2.15 -2.50
C PRO A 252 -31.67 3.29 -3.46
N TYR A 253 -32.18 3.24 -4.68
CA TYR A 253 -31.87 4.22 -5.72
C TYR A 253 -33.15 4.90 -6.23
N ARG A 254 -33.23 6.23 -6.12
CA ARG A 254 -34.33 7.03 -6.66
C ARG A 254 -33.88 7.77 -7.92
N ARG A 255 -34.57 7.55 -9.03
CA ARG A 255 -34.36 8.32 -10.27
C ARG A 255 -35.02 9.69 -10.13
N ILE A 256 -34.25 10.72 -10.43
CA ILE A 256 -34.70 12.13 -10.40
C ILE A 256 -35.48 12.44 -11.67
N THR A 257 -36.57 13.18 -11.50
CA THR A 257 -37.41 13.76 -12.54
C THR A 257 -37.46 15.29 -12.40
N SER A 258 -38.02 15.99 -13.37
CA SER A 258 -38.26 17.44 -13.28
C SER A 258 -39.25 17.85 -12.19
N ASP A 259 -40.04 16.90 -11.68
CA ASP A 259 -41.03 17.13 -10.62
C ASP A 259 -40.43 17.04 -9.20
N ASP A 260 -39.18 16.59 -9.08
CA ASP A 260 -38.54 16.31 -7.80
C ASP A 260 -37.87 17.53 -7.17
N VAL A 261 -38.16 17.77 -5.89
CA VAL A 261 -37.55 18.81 -5.06
C VAL A 261 -37.18 18.30 -3.68
N TRP A 262 -36.27 18.99 -3.01
CA TRP A 262 -36.05 18.87 -1.58
C TRP A 262 -36.53 20.14 -0.87
N VAL A 263 -37.53 20.02 -0.01
CA VAL A 263 -38.10 21.19 0.68
C VAL A 263 -37.11 21.71 1.72
N ASP A 264 -36.60 22.92 1.52
CA ASP A 264 -35.65 23.60 2.41
C ASP A 264 -36.33 24.70 3.27
N ASP A 265 -37.62 24.97 3.04
CA ASP A 265 -38.43 25.89 3.85
C ASP A 265 -38.64 25.37 5.28
N PRO A 266 -38.02 25.98 6.31
CA PRO A 266 -38.12 25.52 7.70
C PRO A 266 -39.50 25.72 8.31
N THR A 267 -40.37 26.51 7.69
CA THR A 267 -41.76 26.74 8.14
C THR A 267 -42.75 25.75 7.54
N SER A 268 -42.33 24.94 6.55
CA SER A 268 -43.18 23.94 5.91
C SER A 268 -43.29 22.67 6.76
N SER A 269 -44.49 22.09 6.83
CA SER A 269 -44.69 20.74 7.39
C SER A 269 -44.00 19.64 6.58
N LEU A 270 -43.44 19.95 5.41
CA LEU A 270 -42.64 19.08 4.55
C LEU A 270 -41.14 19.38 4.64
N TYR A 271 -40.71 20.25 5.55
CA TYR A 271 -39.30 20.64 5.70
C TYR A 271 -38.33 19.46 5.76
N ASN A 272 -37.20 19.61 5.07
CA ASN A 272 -36.11 18.65 4.94
C ASN A 272 -36.56 17.28 4.43
N THR A 273 -37.42 17.26 3.41
CA THR A 273 -37.85 16.03 2.74
C THR A 273 -37.88 16.17 1.22
N TRP A 274 -37.71 15.03 0.54
CA TRP A 274 -37.84 14.95 -0.92
C TRP A 274 -39.31 14.84 -1.32
N GLN A 275 -39.82 15.82 -2.05
CA GLN A 275 -41.21 15.93 -2.49
C GLN A 275 -41.36 15.96 -4.02
N SER A 276 -42.58 15.65 -4.47
CA SER A 276 -43.07 15.88 -5.84
C SER A 276 -43.80 17.22 -5.87
N ARG A 277 -43.45 18.12 -6.81
CA ARG A 277 -44.12 19.44 -6.94
C ARG A 277 -45.60 19.27 -7.23
N GLN A 278 -45.95 18.39 -8.16
CA GLN A 278 -47.33 18.15 -8.57
C GLN A 278 -48.18 17.58 -7.44
N LYS A 279 -47.71 16.53 -6.74
CA LYS A 279 -48.49 15.85 -5.69
C LYS A 279 -48.74 16.73 -4.48
N THR A 280 -47.77 17.56 -4.10
CA THR A 280 -47.89 18.42 -2.92
C THR A 280 -48.48 19.79 -3.22
N LYS A 281 -48.69 20.11 -4.51
CA LYS A 281 -49.10 21.44 -5.00
C LYS A 281 -48.16 22.56 -4.54
N GLY A 282 -46.88 22.25 -4.30
CA GLY A 282 -45.86 23.25 -3.95
C GLY A 282 -46.08 23.96 -2.61
N LYS A 283 -46.61 23.29 -1.57
CA LYS A 283 -46.87 23.87 -0.24
C LYS A 283 -45.61 24.17 0.58
N TRP A 284 -44.74 25.04 0.08
CA TRP A 284 -43.53 25.57 0.71
C TRP A 284 -43.15 26.91 0.09
N LYS A 285 -42.41 27.73 0.83
CA LYS A 285 -41.87 29.01 0.34
C LYS A 285 -40.59 28.82 -0.48
N SER A 286 -39.83 27.77 -0.19
CA SER A 286 -38.58 27.43 -0.87
C SER A 286 -38.38 25.91 -0.93
N ALA A 287 -37.74 25.46 -2.00
CA ALA A 287 -37.26 24.10 -2.14
C ALA A 287 -36.12 24.02 -3.16
N GLU A 288 -35.16 23.17 -2.87
CA GLU A 288 -34.06 22.87 -3.76
C GLU A 288 -34.51 21.98 -4.94
N ASN A 289 -34.11 22.36 -6.15
CA ASN A 289 -34.43 21.58 -7.35
C ASN A 289 -33.52 20.35 -7.45
N MET A 290 -34.10 19.14 -7.51
CA MET A 290 -33.29 17.92 -7.61
C MET A 290 -32.77 17.68 -9.03
N ASN A 291 -33.45 18.16 -10.07
CA ASN A 291 -33.05 17.93 -11.46
C ASN A 291 -31.98 18.92 -11.95
N ILE A 292 -30.77 18.85 -11.38
CA ILE A 292 -29.62 19.69 -11.76
C ILE A 292 -28.39 18.84 -12.11
N PRO A 293 -27.44 19.33 -12.94
CA PRO A 293 -26.26 18.57 -13.35
C PRO A 293 -25.45 17.93 -12.21
N ALA A 294 -25.30 18.64 -11.09
CA ALA A 294 -24.59 18.16 -9.90
C ALA A 294 -25.20 16.88 -9.31
N TYR A 295 -26.50 16.64 -9.53
CA TYR A 295 -27.26 15.47 -9.05
C TYR A 295 -27.44 14.41 -10.13
N THR A 296 -26.55 14.38 -11.14
CA THR A 296 -26.49 13.26 -12.07
C THR A 296 -26.30 11.94 -11.33
N TYR A 297 -25.49 11.93 -10.26
CA TYR A 297 -25.41 10.87 -9.25
C TYR A 297 -25.13 11.46 -7.85
N GLY A 298 -25.68 10.85 -6.81
CA GLY A 298 -25.37 11.21 -5.43
C GLY A 298 -26.08 10.31 -4.42
N PHE A 299 -25.94 10.63 -3.14
CA PHE A 299 -26.72 10.02 -2.07
C PHE A 299 -27.00 11.00 -0.94
N VAL A 300 -28.07 10.72 -0.19
CA VAL A 300 -28.45 11.49 0.98
C VAL A 300 -27.50 11.21 2.14
N ILE A 301 -26.93 12.26 2.73
CA ILE A 301 -26.31 12.18 4.05
C ILE A 301 -27.44 12.40 5.05
N ASN A 302 -27.68 11.45 5.95
CA ASN A 302 -28.81 11.51 6.90
C ASN A 302 -28.55 12.52 8.04
N TYR A 303 -28.35 13.77 7.66
CA TYR A 303 -28.27 14.93 8.52
C TYR A 303 -29.68 15.49 8.77
N ASN A 304 -29.94 15.95 10.01
CA ASN A 304 -31.21 16.55 10.42
C ASN A 304 -32.46 15.72 10.05
N THR A 305 -32.40 14.39 10.21
CA THR A 305 -33.52 13.48 9.91
C THR A 305 -34.74 13.66 10.81
N LYS A 306 -34.55 14.29 11.98
CA LYS A 306 -35.63 14.74 12.86
C LYS A 306 -36.34 15.99 12.31
N ARG A 307 -35.81 16.60 11.25
CA ARG A 307 -36.41 17.75 10.53
C ARG A 307 -36.61 18.94 11.47
N ILE A 308 -35.62 19.19 12.33
CA ILE A 308 -35.64 20.31 13.27
C ILE A 308 -35.50 21.59 12.45
N PRO A 309 -36.50 22.50 12.45
CA PRO A 309 -36.46 23.73 11.67
C PRO A 309 -35.17 24.53 11.89
N TYR A 310 -34.70 25.20 10.83
CA TYR A 310 -33.53 26.08 10.83
C TYR A 310 -32.19 25.41 11.15
N LYS A 311 -32.12 24.07 11.23
CA LYS A 311 -30.87 23.34 11.44
C LYS A 311 -30.19 22.92 10.16
N GLY A 312 -30.60 23.45 8.99
CA GLY A 312 -30.03 23.06 7.71
C GLY A 312 -30.73 21.85 7.10
N SER A 313 -30.80 21.81 5.78
CA SER A 313 -31.52 20.82 4.98
C SER A 313 -30.69 20.39 3.76
N ALA A 314 -31.19 19.41 3.01
CA ALA A 314 -30.65 19.02 1.70
C ALA A 314 -29.13 18.69 1.68
N ILE A 315 -28.63 17.99 2.71
CA ILE A 315 -27.21 17.64 2.79
C ILE A 315 -26.94 16.33 2.03
N PHE A 316 -26.20 16.43 0.93
CA PHE A 316 -25.92 15.30 0.05
C PHE A 316 -24.42 15.09 -0.17
N PHE A 317 -24.09 13.91 -0.70
CA PHE A 317 -22.81 13.64 -1.34
C PHE A 317 -23.04 13.51 -2.84
N HIS A 318 -22.42 14.36 -3.67
CA HIS A 318 -22.77 14.44 -5.09
C HIS A 318 -21.59 14.88 -5.99
N ILE A 319 -21.87 15.09 -7.27
CA ILE A 319 -20.87 15.47 -8.26
C ILE A 319 -20.56 16.97 -8.15
N GLY A 320 -19.28 17.32 -8.12
CA GLY A 320 -18.83 18.71 -8.17
C GLY A 320 -17.31 18.85 -8.20
N THR A 321 -16.85 19.98 -8.72
CA THR A 321 -15.43 20.35 -8.89
C THR A 321 -15.08 21.67 -8.18
N SER A 322 -16.01 22.19 -7.37
CA SER A 322 -15.86 23.41 -6.59
C SER A 322 -16.66 23.29 -5.29
N TYR A 323 -16.58 24.31 -4.44
CA TYR A 323 -17.30 24.37 -3.16
C TYR A 323 -18.82 24.15 -3.32
N THR A 324 -19.45 23.68 -2.26
CA THR A 324 -20.90 23.48 -2.17
C THR A 324 -21.55 24.54 -1.27
N LEU A 325 -22.88 24.46 -1.09
CA LEU A 325 -23.61 25.26 -0.09
C LEU A 325 -23.87 24.49 1.22
N GLY A 326 -23.26 23.32 1.40
CA GLY A 326 -23.40 22.49 2.61
C GLY A 326 -23.16 21.00 2.37
N CYS A 327 -23.33 20.55 1.13
CA CYS A 327 -23.04 19.20 0.67
C CYS A 327 -21.54 18.85 0.68
N THR A 328 -21.23 17.59 0.41
CA THR A 328 -19.89 17.15 0.03
C THR A 328 -19.89 16.77 -1.45
N ALA A 329 -18.85 17.15 -2.19
CA ALA A 329 -18.76 16.91 -3.61
C ALA A 329 -17.39 16.37 -4.05
N THR A 330 -17.37 15.57 -5.11
CA THR A 330 -16.15 15.14 -5.82
C THR A 330 -16.47 14.84 -7.29
N SER A 331 -15.48 14.44 -8.08
CA SER A 331 -15.68 14.11 -9.51
C SER A 331 -16.72 13.00 -9.72
N GLU A 332 -17.40 13.01 -10.87
CA GLU A 332 -18.39 11.97 -11.25
C GLU A 332 -17.79 10.56 -11.16
N THR A 333 -16.56 10.39 -11.65
CA THR A 333 -15.81 9.12 -11.55
C THR A 333 -15.71 8.62 -10.12
N ASN A 334 -15.44 9.51 -9.16
CA ASN A 334 -15.31 9.14 -7.75
C ASN A 334 -16.68 8.86 -7.12
N VAL A 335 -17.71 9.68 -7.41
CA VAL A 335 -19.07 9.45 -6.92
C VAL A 335 -19.59 8.09 -7.38
N VAL A 336 -19.43 7.75 -8.66
CA VAL A 336 -19.87 6.46 -9.21
C VAL A 336 -19.11 5.28 -8.58
N LYS A 337 -17.79 5.40 -8.38
CA LYS A 337 -16.99 4.37 -7.68
C LYS A 337 -17.48 4.15 -6.25
N ILE A 338 -17.74 5.23 -5.52
CA ILE A 338 -18.25 5.17 -4.13
C ILE A 338 -19.65 4.54 -4.11
N LEU A 339 -20.56 4.96 -4.99
CA LEU A 339 -21.91 4.39 -5.07
C LEU A 339 -21.92 2.89 -5.34
N LYS A 340 -21.10 2.40 -6.28
CA LYS A 340 -20.96 0.96 -6.57
C LYS A 340 -20.38 0.17 -5.40
N TRP A 341 -19.51 0.80 -4.62
CA TRP A 341 -18.87 0.18 -3.46
C TRP A 341 -19.80 0.09 -2.25
N LEU A 342 -20.65 1.10 -2.03
CA LEU A 342 -21.56 1.14 -0.89
C LEU A 342 -22.54 -0.05 -0.87
N ASP A 343 -22.64 -0.69 0.30
CA ASP A 343 -23.46 -1.85 0.56
C ASP A 343 -24.26 -1.66 1.85
N PRO A 344 -25.60 -1.54 1.80
CA PRO A 344 -26.42 -1.31 2.99
C PRO A 344 -26.26 -2.42 4.04
N LYS A 345 -25.95 -3.67 3.65
CA LYS A 345 -25.70 -4.77 4.59
C LYS A 345 -24.43 -4.55 5.42
N LYS A 346 -23.51 -3.72 4.94
CA LYS A 346 -22.27 -3.33 5.65
C LYS A 346 -22.45 -2.10 6.54
N LYS A 347 -23.67 -1.56 6.64
CA LYS A 347 -24.03 -0.42 7.50
C LYS A 347 -23.07 0.76 7.29
N PRO A 348 -23.00 1.34 6.08
CA PRO A 348 -22.02 2.38 5.79
C PRO A 348 -22.32 3.65 6.58
N VAL A 349 -21.25 4.32 7.03
CA VAL A 349 -21.31 5.62 7.69
C VAL A 349 -20.37 6.61 7.02
N ILE A 350 -20.71 7.89 7.12
CA ILE A 350 -19.86 9.00 6.71
C ILE A 350 -19.51 9.85 7.93
N ILE A 351 -18.22 10.11 8.13
CA ILE A 351 -17.72 11.06 9.13
C ILE A 351 -17.17 12.26 8.37
N GLN A 352 -17.62 13.45 8.75
CA GLN A 352 -17.17 14.72 8.17
C GLN A 352 -16.62 15.59 9.29
N THR A 353 -15.35 16.01 9.23
CA THR A 353 -14.72 16.79 10.30
C THR A 353 -13.35 17.33 9.89
N PRO A 354 -12.84 18.43 10.48
CA PRO A 354 -11.43 18.78 10.36
C PRO A 354 -10.51 17.64 10.83
N ILE A 355 -9.36 17.46 10.19
CA ILE A 355 -8.44 16.36 10.48
C ILE A 355 -7.98 16.33 11.96
N GLN A 356 -7.86 17.50 12.58
CA GLN A 356 -7.46 17.67 13.98
C GLN A 356 -8.50 17.12 14.98
N GLU A 357 -9.74 16.94 14.52
CA GLU A 357 -10.90 16.58 15.34
C GLU A 357 -11.29 15.11 15.19
N LEU A 358 -10.54 14.34 14.38
CA LEU A 358 -10.82 12.92 14.13
C LEU A 358 -10.80 12.07 15.41
N ASN A 359 -10.05 12.48 16.43
CA ASN A 359 -9.96 11.78 17.71
C ASN A 359 -11.29 11.79 18.51
N LYS A 360 -12.25 12.64 18.14
CA LYS A 360 -13.60 12.69 18.72
C LYS A 360 -14.51 11.55 18.22
N TYR A 361 -14.10 10.83 17.18
CA TYR A 361 -14.92 9.86 16.47
C TYR A 361 -14.45 8.42 16.60
#